data_AF-A0A2U3LRV0-F1
#
_entry.id   AF-A0A2U3LRV0-F1
#
_cell.length_a   1.000
_cell.length_b   1.000
_cell.length_c   1.000
_cell.angle_alpha   90.00
_cell.angle_beta   90.00
_cell.angle_gamma   90.00
#
_symmetry.space_group_name_H-M   'P 1'
#
loop_
_entity.id
_entity.type
_entity.pdbx_description
1 polymer ?
#
loop_
_entity_poly.entity_id
_entity_poly.type
_entity_poly.pdbx_seq_one_letter_code
_entity_poly.pdbx_strand_id
1 'polypeptide(L)' 'MNKEKTDLNVIVGLCVGHNSIFIEYFEAPVTTLITKDKVLVHNPVAALYANAHYYKRLLTEGDI' A
#
# COMPACT_ATOMS: atom_id res chain seq x y z
N MET A 1 -5.88 -16.45 -9.10
CA MET A 1 -4.76 -15.98 -9.94
C MET A 1 -3.74 -17.10 -10.23
N ASN A 2 -3.55 -18.16 -9.41
CA ASN A 2 -2.70 -19.31 -9.81
C ASN A 2 -3.15 -19.96 -11.15
N LYS A 3 -4.47 -20.04 -11.39
CA LYS A 3 -5.04 -20.51 -12.66
C LYS A 3 -4.70 -19.62 -13.87
N GLU A 4 -4.47 -18.34 -13.62
CA GLU A 4 -4.14 -17.35 -14.65
C GLU A 4 -2.65 -17.40 -15.03
N LYS A 5 -1.84 -18.24 -14.36
CA LYS A 5 -0.40 -18.44 -14.61
C LYS A 5 0.36 -17.12 -14.74
N THR A 6 0.14 -16.21 -13.80
CA THR A 6 0.85 -14.94 -13.74
C THR A 6 2.31 -15.16 -13.37
N ASP A 7 3.23 -14.40 -13.98
CA ASP A 7 4.66 -14.46 -13.63
C ASP A 7 4.99 -13.63 -12.38
N LEU A 8 4.16 -12.61 -12.08
CA LEU A 8 4.28 -11.73 -10.92
C LEU A 8 2.89 -11.24 -10.51
N ASN A 9 2.63 -11.21 -9.20
CA ASN A 9 1.41 -10.65 -8.63
C ASN A 9 1.74 -9.39 -7.81
N VAL A 10 1.00 -8.31 -8.07
CA VAL A 10 1.15 -7.05 -7.34
C VAL A 10 -0.10 -6.80 -6.52
N ILE A 11 0.06 -6.73 -5.19
CA ILE A 11 -1.02 -6.42 -4.27
C ILE A 11 -1.17 -4.90 -4.13
N VAL A 12 -2.40 -4.43 -4.31
CA VAL A 12 -2.77 -3.00 -4.20
C VAL A 12 -4.00 -2.87 -3.31
N GLY A 13 -3.87 -2.16 -2.19
CA GLY A 13 -4.98 -1.77 -1.32
C GLY A 13 -5.63 -2.91 -0.53
N LEU A 14 -4.93 -4.01 -0.31
CA LEU A 14 -5.32 -5.05 0.65
C LEU A 14 -4.72 -4.78 2.03
N CYS A 15 -5.40 -5.20 3.09
CA CYS A 15 -4.85 -5.09 4.44
C CYS A 15 -3.78 -6.16 4.68
N VAL A 16 -2.93 -5.94 5.69
CA VAL A 16 -1.82 -6.83 6.03
C VAL A 16 -2.24 -8.30 6.20
N GLY A 17 -3.40 -8.57 6.80
CA GLY A 17 -3.87 -9.95 6.99
C GLY A 17 -4.19 -10.67 5.67
N HIS A 18 -4.82 -9.96 4.73
CA HIS A 18 -5.07 -10.53 3.40
C HIS A 18 -3.78 -10.69 2.59
N ASN A 19 -2.81 -9.79 2.78
CA ASN A 19 -1.50 -9.93 2.13
C ASN A 19 -0.80 -11.21 2.58
N SER A 20 -0.78 -11.49 3.88
CA SER A 20 -0.14 -12.71 4.41
C SER A 20 -0.74 -13.97 3.83
N ILE A 21 -2.08 -14.07 3.80
CA ILE A 21 -2.79 -15.21 3.21
C ILE A 21 -2.48 -15.32 1.71
N PHE A 22 -2.54 -14.20 0.99
CA PHE A 22 -2.27 -14.22 -0.45
C PHE A 22 -0.83 -14.62 -0.76
N ILE A 23 0.15 -14.17 0.04
CA ILE A 23 1.57 -14.53 -0.15
C ILE A 23 1.80 -16.02 0.16
N GLU A 24 1.14 -16.57 1.18
CA GLU A 24 1.31 -17.97 1.60
C GLU A 24 0.82 -18.98 0.55
N TYR A 25 -0.30 -18.70 -0.12
CA TYR A 25 -0.96 -19.67 -1.01
C TYR A 25 -0.68 -19.47 -2.52
N PHE A 26 0.11 -18.48 -2.90
CA PHE A 26 0.41 -18.18 -4.30
C PHE A 26 1.73 -18.77 -4.76
N GLU A 27 1.69 -19.40 -5.95
CA GLU A 27 2.86 -20.09 -6.52
C GLU A 27 3.85 -19.10 -7.17
N ALA A 28 3.32 -18.08 -7.84
CA ALA A 28 4.14 -17.05 -8.47
C ALA A 28 4.54 -15.96 -7.46
N PRO A 29 5.72 -15.32 -7.65
CA PRO A 29 6.17 -14.23 -6.80
C PRO A 29 5.10 -13.17 -6.57
N VAL A 30 4.98 -12.72 -5.32
CA VAL A 30 4.02 -11.70 -4.91
C VAL A 30 4.78 -10.54 -4.28
N THR A 31 4.44 -9.32 -4.70
CA THR A 31 4.92 -8.10 -4.05
C THR A 31 3.76 -7.20 -3.65
N THR A 32 3.90 -6.50 -2.53
CA THR A 32 2.91 -5.52 -2.08
C THR A 32 3.36 -4.13 -2.49
N LEU A 33 2.58 -3.46 -3.34
CA LEU A 33 2.85 -2.08 -3.75
C LEU A 33 2.32 -1.09 -2.71
N ILE A 34 1.08 -1.28 -2.27
CA ILE A 34 0.47 -0.42 -1.27
C ILE A 34 -0.54 -1.20 -0.42
N THR A 35 -0.43 -1.09 0.90
CA THR A 35 -1.32 -1.77 1.85
C THR A 35 -2.45 -0.84 2.26
N LYS A 36 -3.65 -1.39 2.42
CA LYS A 36 -4.80 -0.70 2.98
C LYS A 36 -4.50 -0.16 4.37
N ASP A 37 -4.71 1.13 4.54
CA ASP A 37 -4.67 1.79 5.84
C ASP A 37 -6.10 2.12 6.30
N LYS A 38 -6.40 1.80 7.57
CA LYS A 38 -7.68 2.17 8.20
C LYS A 38 -7.73 3.66 8.52
N VAL A 39 -6.60 4.28 8.87
CA VAL A 39 -6.48 5.72 9.16
C VAL A 39 -6.83 6.55 7.94
N LEU A 40 -6.48 6.06 6.75
CA LEU A 40 -6.77 6.71 5.47
C LEU A 40 -8.13 6.32 4.88
N VAL A 41 -9.07 5.81 5.69
CA VAL A 41 -10.43 5.41 5.26
C VAL A 41 -10.38 4.51 4.03
N HIS A 42 -9.49 3.51 4.04
CA HIS A 42 -9.37 2.53 2.97
C HIS A 42 -8.89 3.10 1.63
N ASN A 43 -8.44 4.35 1.61
CA ASN A 43 -7.77 5.00 0.49
C ASN A 43 -6.26 5.10 0.77
N PRO A 44 -5.49 4.04 0.51
CA PRO A 44 -4.07 4.02 0.86
C PRO A 44 -3.25 5.06 0.08
N VAL A 45 -3.72 5.51 -1.09
CA VAL A 45 -3.06 6.53 -1.91
C VAL A 45 -3.18 7.94 -1.31
N ALA A 46 -4.12 8.15 -0.38
CA ALA A 46 -4.33 9.45 0.28
C ALA A 46 -3.07 9.97 0.99
N ALA A 47 -2.22 9.09 1.53
CA ALA A 47 -0.95 9.50 2.14
C ALA A 47 0.03 10.10 1.13
N LEU A 48 0.04 9.61 -0.12
CA LEU A 48 0.90 10.15 -1.17
C LEU A 48 0.47 11.56 -1.55
N TYR A 49 -0.83 11.78 -1.70
CA TYR A 49 -1.38 13.12 -1.98
C TYR A 49 -1.22 14.07 -0.79
N ALA A 50 -1.41 13.58 0.45
CA ALA A 50 -1.23 14.37 1.66
C ALA A 50 0.24 14.74 1.92
N ASN A 51 1.20 13.98 1.37
CA ASN A 51 2.63 14.25 1.54
C ASN A 51 2.98 15.69 1.14
N ALA A 52 2.42 16.19 0.03
CA ALA A 52 2.82 17.49 -0.50
C ALA A 52 2.47 18.61 0.48
N HIS A 53 1.30 18.50 1.12
CA HIS A 53 0.86 19.42 2.16
C HIS A 53 1.63 19.26 3.47
N TYR A 54 1.90 18.00 3.86
CA TYR A 54 2.62 17.68 5.09
C TYR A 54 4.07 18.16 5.05
N TYR A 55 4.81 17.82 3.98
CA TYR A 55 6.19 18.27 3.78
C TYR A 55 6.28 19.76 3.55
N LYS A 56 5.32 20.38 2.84
CA LYS A 56 5.26 21.84 2.75
C LYS A 56 5.21 22.46 4.14
N ARG A 57 4.30 22.00 5.02
CA ARG A 57 4.18 22.50 6.40
C ARG A 57 5.45 22.27 7.22
N LEU A 58 6.06 21.09 7.13
CA LEU A 58 7.32 20.78 7.84
C LEU A 58 8.51 21.64 7.38
N LEU A 59 8.60 21.92 6.08
CA LEU A 59 9.74 22.61 5.47
C LEU A 59 9.58 24.13 5.40
N THR A 60 8.43 24.70 5.79
CA THR A 60 8.21 26.16 5.83
C THR A 60 8.44 26.80 7.20
N GLU A 61 9.12 26.10 8.13
CA GLU A 61 9.63 26.57 9.43
C GLU A 61 8.87 27.71 10.15
N GLY A 62 8.21 27.32 11.25
CA GLY A 62 7.72 28.19 12.32
C GLY A 62 7.22 27.47 13.58
N ASP A 63 7.42 26.15 13.72
CA ASP A 63 6.97 25.36 14.87
C ASP A 63 8.17 24.81 15.68
N ILE A 64 9.02 25.70 16.22
CA ILE A 64 9.69 25.57 17.54
C ILE A 64 9.85 26.97 18.14
#